data_AF-A0A2K1ERF6-F1
#
_entry.id   AF-A0A2K1ERF6-F1
#
_cell.length_a   1.000
_cell.length_b   1.000
_cell.length_c   1.000
_cell.angle_alpha   90.00
_cell.angle_beta   90.00
_cell.angle_gamma   90.00
#
_symmetry.space_group_name_H-M   'P 1'
#
loop_
_entity.id
_entity.type
_entity.pdbx_description
1 polymer ?
#
loop_
_entity_poly.entity_id
_entity_poly.type
_entity_poly.pdbx_seq_one_letter_code
_entity_poly.pdbx_strand_id
1 'polypeptide(L)'
;MFSIMLTYSIQAIVILLIIFELLRKNRKKIGWGSLSLLLSLLGMVFSFEFGNYILGDQLLSFLGLPAWSNSVDNTRFHYTVFLSSIFFIPSLIIGYKNPKEFGATIGKRISSIYLFLIIISLLFFIIS
;
A
#
# COMPACT_ATOMS: atom_id res chain seq x y z
N MET A 1 -1.13 26.31 -18.12
CA MET A 1 -1.23 25.89 -16.71
C MET A 1 -2.66 25.58 -16.28
N PHE A 2 -3.63 26.50 -16.47
CA PHE A 2 -5.05 26.29 -16.11
C PHE A 2 -5.71 25.08 -16.80
N SER A 3 -5.51 24.92 -18.12
CA SER A 3 -6.08 23.81 -18.89
C SER A 3 -5.57 22.44 -18.42
N ILE A 4 -4.30 22.33 -18.03
CA ILE A 4 -3.69 21.09 -17.52
C ILE A 4 -4.29 20.72 -16.16
N MET A 5 -4.42 21.69 -15.24
CA MET A 5 -5.05 21.48 -13.94
C MET A 5 -6.50 21.02 -14.07
N LEU A 6 -7.27 21.63 -14.99
CA LEU A 6 -8.65 21.24 -15.27
C LEU A 6 -8.77 19.80 -15.77
N THR A 7 -7.88 19.35 -16.64
CA THR A 7 -7.86 17.97 -17.14
C THR A 7 -7.63 16.95 -16.02
N TYR A 8 -6.66 17.19 -15.13
CA TYR A 8 -6.41 16.31 -13.99
C TYR A 8 -7.58 16.29 -12.99
N SER A 9 -8.23 17.43 -12.75
CA SER A 9 -9.43 17.49 -11.90
C SER A 9 -10.59 16.67 -12.47
N ILE A 10 -10.83 16.76 -13.78
CA ILE A 10 -11.88 15.97 -14.46
C ILE A 10 -11.56 14.48 -14.40
N GLN A 11 -10.31 14.09 -14.67
CA GLN A 11 -9.88 12.68 -14.57
C GLN A 11 -10.06 12.14 -13.15
N ALA A 12 -9.70 12.92 -12.12
CA ALA A 12 -9.89 12.53 -10.73
C ALA A 12 -11.37 12.30 -10.39
N ILE A 13 -12.27 13.19 -10.84
CA ILE A 13 -13.72 13.06 -10.62
C ILE A 13 -14.27 11.80 -11.31
N VAL A 14 -13.86 11.54 -12.56
CA VAL A 14 -14.30 10.34 -13.31
C VAL A 14 -13.84 9.06 -12.62
N ILE A 15 -12.58 9.00 -12.16
CA ILE A 15 -12.07 7.86 -11.39
C ILE A 15 -12.87 7.69 -10.10
N LEU A 16 -13.17 8.78 -9.39
CA LEU A 16 -13.96 8.75 -8.15
C LEU A 16 -15.37 8.19 -8.40
N LEU A 17 -16.02 8.60 -9.50
CA LEU A 17 -17.34 8.12 -9.90
C LEU A 17 -17.33 6.63 -10.29
N ILE A 18 -16.29 6.16 -10.99
CA ILE A 18 -16.12 4.74 -11.33
C ILE A 18 -15.94 3.91 -10.06
N ILE A 19 -15.09 4.36 -9.13
CA ILE A 19 -14.91 3.72 -7.83
C ILE A 19 -16.24 3.70 -7.07
N PHE A 20 -16.97 4.82 -7.06
CA PHE A 20 -18.27 4.91 -6.40
C PHE A 20 -19.31 3.95 -7.00
N GLU A 21 -19.37 3.80 -8.32
CA GLU A 21 -20.30 2.88 -8.96
C GLU A 21 -19.91 1.41 -8.73
N LEU A 22 -18.60 1.11 -8.71
CA LEU A 22 -18.09 -0.21 -8.30
C LEU A 22 -18.41 -0.54 -6.84
N LEU A 23 -18.33 0.47 -5.94
CA LEU A 23 -18.73 0.37 -4.55
C LEU A 23 -20.24 0.14 -4.42
N ARG A 24 -21.06 0.92 -5.15
CA ARG A 24 -22.53 0.83 -5.17
C ARG A 24 -23.01 -0.53 -5.68
N LYS A 25 -22.39 -1.06 -6.73
CA LYS A 25 -22.74 -2.38 -7.29
C LYS A 25 -22.34 -3.52 -6.34
N ASN A 26 -21.49 -3.25 -5.37
CA ASN A 26 -21.12 -4.21 -4.35
C ASN A 26 -22.22 -4.35 -3.29
N ARG A 27 -22.72 -5.58 -3.11
CA ARG A 27 -23.74 -5.90 -2.09
C ARG A 27 -23.16 -5.90 -0.66
N LYS A 28 -21.85 -5.73 -0.53
CA LYS A 28 -21.14 -5.70 0.76
C LYS A 28 -21.27 -4.33 1.40
N LYS A 29 -21.47 -4.33 2.72
CA LYS A 29 -21.57 -3.09 3.51
C LYS A 29 -20.23 -2.34 3.49
N ILE A 30 -20.30 -1.02 3.40
CA ILE A 30 -19.20 -0.12 3.74
C ILE A 30 -19.29 0.14 5.25
N GLY A 31 -18.18 -0.04 5.97
CA GLY A 31 -18.12 0.09 7.42
C GLY A 31 -16.69 0.26 7.91
N TRP A 32 -16.44 -0.02 9.19
CA TRP A 32 -15.11 0.12 9.81
C TRP A 32 -14.04 -0.76 9.17
N GLY A 33 -14.43 -1.86 8.54
CA GLY A 33 -13.60 -2.70 7.71
C GLY A 33 -13.00 -1.97 6.50
N SER A 34 -13.55 -0.84 6.05
CA SER A 34 -12.94 0.01 5.02
C SER A 34 -11.56 0.53 5.41
N LEU A 35 -11.26 0.62 6.71
CA LEU A 35 -9.92 0.95 7.20
C LEU A 35 -8.85 -0.07 6.75
N SER A 36 -9.22 -1.34 6.57
CA SER A 36 -8.32 -2.36 5.99
C SER A 36 -7.86 -1.95 4.59
N LEU A 37 -8.80 -1.55 3.72
CA LEU A 37 -8.44 -1.11 2.37
C LEU A 37 -7.53 0.13 2.41
N LEU A 38 -7.87 1.14 3.22
CA LEU A 38 -7.03 2.33 3.39
C LEU A 38 -5.60 1.97 3.81
N LEU A 39 -5.44 1.15 4.84
CA LEU A 39 -4.14 0.71 5.33
C LEU A 39 -3.36 -0.08 4.27
N SER A 40 -4.01 -0.98 3.53
CA SER A 40 -3.35 -1.70 2.45
C SER A 40 -2.83 -0.76 1.34
N LEU A 41 -3.58 0.29 1.01
CA LEU A 41 -3.17 1.29 0.03
C LEU A 41 -2.02 2.14 0.57
N LEU A 42 -2.03 2.52 1.85
CA LEU A 42 -0.91 3.21 2.48
C LEU A 42 0.37 2.35 2.46
N GLY A 43 0.27 1.05 2.73
CA GLY A 43 1.40 0.12 2.62
C GLY A 43 2.01 0.10 1.22
N MET A 44 1.17 0.09 0.18
CA MET A 44 1.62 0.20 -1.22
C MET A 44 2.31 1.54 -1.48
N VAL A 45 1.68 2.65 -1.09
CA VAL A 45 2.21 4.01 -1.27
C VAL A 45 3.57 4.18 -0.57
N PHE A 46 3.76 3.58 0.61
CA PHE A 46 5.04 3.62 1.30
C PHE A 46 6.15 2.84 0.60
N SER A 47 5.79 1.79 -0.15
CA SER A 47 6.74 0.88 -0.79
C SER A 47 7.01 1.20 -2.26
N PHE A 48 6.13 1.96 -2.90
CA PHE A 48 6.16 2.20 -4.34
C PHE A 48 7.07 3.36 -4.71
N GLU A 49 7.69 3.22 -5.87
CA GLU A 49 8.50 4.24 -6.49
C GLU A 49 7.63 5.20 -7.33
N PHE A 50 7.76 6.48 -7.03
CA PHE A 50 7.10 7.59 -7.71
C PHE A 50 8.15 8.46 -8.40
N GLY A 51 8.61 8.04 -9.59
CA GLY A 51 9.77 8.67 -10.24
C GLY A 51 11.04 8.27 -9.50
N ASN A 52 11.80 9.23 -8.97
CA ASN A 52 13.02 8.93 -8.18
C ASN A 52 12.75 9.01 -6.67
N TYR A 53 11.50 8.81 -6.26
CA TYR A 53 11.05 9.09 -4.91
C TYR A 53 10.27 7.92 -4.33
N ILE A 54 10.70 7.44 -3.17
CA ILE A 54 10.03 6.38 -2.41
C ILE A 54 9.74 6.92 -1.02
N LEU A 55 8.46 6.94 -0.63
CA LEU A 55 8.03 7.54 0.65
C LEU A 55 8.66 6.85 1.86
N GLY A 56 8.76 5.51 1.85
CA GLY A 56 9.40 4.78 2.92
C GLY A 56 10.89 5.06 3.05
N ASP A 57 11.61 5.30 1.94
CA ASP A 57 13.03 5.66 1.97
C ASP A 57 13.24 6.99 2.68
N GLN A 58 12.34 7.95 2.43
CA GLN A 58 12.38 9.25 3.11
C GLN A 58 12.07 9.12 4.60
N LEU A 59 11.10 8.29 4.97
CA LEU A 59 10.80 8.05 6.38
C LEU A 59 11.99 7.39 7.09
N LEU A 60 12.64 6.40 6.47
CA LEU A 60 13.85 5.78 7.02
C LEU A 60 14.99 6.80 7.14
N SER A 61 15.23 7.59 6.10
CA SER A 61 16.25 8.64 6.10
C SER A 61 16.01 9.69 7.19
N PHE A 62 14.75 10.11 7.38
CA PHE A 62 14.37 11.02 8.46
C PHE A 62 14.67 10.44 9.84
N LEU A 63 14.55 9.13 10.01
CA LEU A 63 14.90 8.41 11.24
C LEU A 63 16.41 8.09 11.36
N GLY A 64 17.23 8.52 10.38
CA GLY A 64 18.66 8.21 10.34
C GLY A 64 18.98 6.76 9.98
N LEU A 65 18.03 6.03 9.39
CA LEU A 65 18.16 4.64 8.99
C LEU A 65 18.40 4.51 7.48
N PRO A 66 19.26 3.57 7.04
CA PRO A 66 19.43 3.31 5.61
C PRO A 66 18.17 2.65 5.04
N ALA A 67 17.82 3.00 3.80
CA ALA A 67 16.73 2.35 3.06
C ALA A 67 17.15 1.02 2.43
N TRP A 68 18.46 0.82 2.23
CA TRP A 68 19.03 -0.36 1.58
C TRP A 68 20.07 -1.03 2.47
N SER A 69 20.18 -2.36 2.39
CA SER A 69 21.20 -3.10 3.14
C SER A 69 22.62 -2.79 2.68
N ASN A 70 22.79 -2.41 1.42
CA ASN A 70 24.01 -1.77 0.94
C ASN A 70 23.69 -0.33 0.55
N SER A 71 24.05 0.62 1.41
CA SER A 71 23.75 2.04 1.21
C SER A 71 24.71 2.75 0.24
N VAL A 72 25.81 2.11 -0.16
CA VAL A 72 26.82 2.72 -1.05
C VAL A 72 26.30 2.81 -2.48
N ASP A 73 25.62 1.76 -2.94
CA ASP A 73 25.09 1.63 -4.30
C ASP A 73 23.57 1.40 -4.34
N ASN A 74 22.89 1.45 -3.19
CA ASN A 74 21.46 1.16 -3.03
C ASN A 74 21.07 -0.18 -3.64
N THR A 75 21.87 -1.22 -3.38
CA THR A 75 21.63 -2.58 -3.85
C THR A 75 21.20 -3.51 -2.73
N ARG A 76 20.79 -4.73 -3.14
CA ARG A 76 20.37 -5.83 -2.26
C ARG A 76 19.02 -5.55 -1.58
N PHE A 77 18.94 -5.59 -0.26
CA PHE A 77 17.66 -5.56 0.45
C PHE A 77 17.12 -4.15 0.62
N HIS A 78 15.90 -3.93 0.16
CA HIS A 78 15.19 -2.67 0.34
C HIS A 78 14.35 -2.73 1.61
N TYR A 79 14.85 -2.11 2.69
CA TYR A 79 14.22 -2.13 4.02
C TYR A 79 12.85 -1.46 4.05
N THR A 80 12.60 -0.53 3.13
CA THR A 80 11.31 0.14 2.93
C THR A 80 10.16 -0.83 2.72
N VAL A 81 10.39 -1.92 1.98
CA VAL A 81 9.38 -2.96 1.76
C VAL A 81 8.99 -3.63 3.08
N PHE A 82 9.92 -3.80 4.03
CA PHE A 82 9.60 -4.36 5.35
C PHE A 82 8.86 -3.35 6.24
N LEU A 83 9.27 -2.08 6.20
CA LEU A 83 8.60 -1.01 6.93
C LEU A 83 7.11 -0.94 6.58
N SER A 84 6.75 -1.18 5.33
CA SER A 84 5.36 -1.22 4.87
C SER A 84 4.46 -2.25 5.59
N SER A 85 5.07 -3.28 6.20
CA SER A 85 4.36 -4.29 7.00
C SER A 85 3.58 -3.67 8.16
N ILE A 86 4.00 -2.50 8.67
CA ILE A 86 3.27 -1.76 9.71
C ILE A 86 1.85 -1.38 9.25
N PHE A 87 1.62 -1.26 7.95
CA PHE A 87 0.30 -1.01 7.38
C PHE A 87 -0.41 -2.29 6.97
N PHE A 88 0.31 -3.24 6.34
CA PHE A 88 -0.28 -4.48 5.86
C PHE A 88 -0.75 -5.41 7.00
N ILE A 89 -0.02 -5.49 8.12
CA ILE A 89 -0.40 -6.37 9.24
C ILE A 89 -1.72 -5.90 9.88
N PRO A 90 -1.88 -4.63 10.31
CA PRO A 90 -3.16 -4.16 10.84
C PRO A 90 -4.30 -4.24 9.81
N SER A 91 -4.01 -3.95 8.54
CA SER A 91 -4.99 -4.13 7.45
C SER A 91 -5.51 -5.57 7.40
N LEU A 92 -4.62 -6.55 7.47
CA LEU A 92 -4.97 -7.97 7.45
C LEU A 92 -5.84 -8.33 8.65
N ILE A 93 -5.46 -7.90 9.87
CA ILE A 93 -6.21 -8.14 11.11
C ILE A 93 -7.62 -7.57 11.01
N ILE A 94 -7.76 -6.30 10.59
CA ILE A 94 -9.06 -5.63 10.44
C ILE A 94 -9.92 -6.36 9.40
N GLY A 95 -9.33 -6.77 8.29
CA GLY A 95 -10.07 -7.43 7.22
C GLY A 95 -10.55 -8.84 7.57
N TYR A 96 -9.84 -9.58 8.43
CA TYR A 96 -10.34 -10.83 9.01
C TYR A 96 -11.43 -10.61 10.06
N LYS A 97 -11.36 -9.54 10.85
CA LYS A 97 -12.40 -9.19 11.84
C LYS A 97 -13.73 -8.74 11.21
N ASN A 98 -13.70 -8.19 9.99
CA ASN A 98 -14.87 -7.60 9.32
C ASN A 98 -15.20 -8.26 7.96
N PRO A 99 -15.36 -9.59 7.86
CA PRO A 99 -15.31 -10.33 6.59
C PRO A 99 -16.47 -10.03 5.61
N LYS A 100 -17.57 -9.45 6.11
CA LYS A 100 -18.76 -9.09 5.31
C LYS A 100 -18.65 -7.70 4.67
N GLU A 101 -17.67 -6.91 5.07
CA GLU A 101 -17.51 -5.55 4.58
C GLU A 101 -16.63 -5.50 3.33
N PHE A 102 -16.93 -4.54 2.46
CA PHE A 102 -16.26 -4.41 1.16
C PHE A 102 -14.77 -4.17 1.32
N GLY A 103 -14.39 -3.08 1.99
CA GLY A 103 -12.98 -2.70 2.12
C GLY A 103 -12.16 -3.68 2.95
N ALA A 104 -12.78 -4.35 3.92
CA ALA A 104 -12.16 -5.45 4.67
C ALA A 104 -11.81 -6.64 3.77
N THR A 105 -12.70 -6.97 2.82
CA THR A 105 -12.48 -8.09 1.90
C THR A 105 -11.33 -7.81 0.96
N ILE A 106 -11.24 -6.59 0.42
CA ILE A 106 -10.20 -6.24 -0.55
C ILE A 106 -8.89 -5.96 0.18
N GLY A 107 -8.91 -5.16 1.24
CA GLY A 107 -7.72 -4.78 2.01
C GLY A 107 -6.98 -5.99 2.56
N LYS A 108 -7.69 -6.99 3.11
CA LYS A 108 -7.04 -8.24 3.53
C LYS A 108 -6.39 -8.99 2.37
N ARG A 109 -7.04 -9.08 1.20
CA ARG A 109 -6.49 -9.79 0.05
C ARG A 109 -5.21 -9.14 -0.44
N ILE A 110 -5.22 -7.81 -0.60
CA ILE A 110 -4.03 -7.04 -0.97
C ILE A 110 -2.93 -7.28 0.07
N SER A 111 -3.25 -7.11 1.34
CA SER A 111 -2.26 -7.24 2.42
C SER A 111 -1.69 -8.66 2.54
N SER A 112 -2.51 -9.70 2.35
CA SER A 112 -2.05 -11.09 2.29
C SER A 112 -1.03 -11.31 1.19
N ILE A 113 -1.28 -10.77 -0.01
CA ILE A 113 -0.36 -10.91 -1.15
C ILE A 113 0.97 -10.22 -0.84
N TYR A 114 0.93 -8.97 -0.38
CA TYR A 114 2.16 -8.23 -0.06
C TYR A 114 2.95 -8.86 1.08
N LEU A 115 2.28 -9.27 2.17
CA LEU A 115 2.97 -9.94 3.28
C LEU A 115 3.58 -11.27 2.85
N PHE A 116 2.93 -12.02 1.97
CA PHE A 116 3.48 -13.24 1.40
C PHE A 116 4.74 -12.94 0.57
N LEU A 117 4.73 -11.90 -0.27
CA LEU A 117 5.90 -11.47 -1.04
C LEU A 117 7.05 -11.02 -0.13
N ILE A 118 6.75 -10.28 0.95
CA ILE A 118 7.73 -9.85 1.95
C ILE A 118 8.38 -11.06 2.63
N ILE A 119 7.58 -12.06 3.04
CA ILE A 119 8.09 -13.29 3.65
C ILE A 119 8.98 -14.05 2.66
N ILE A 120 8.57 -14.20 1.40
CA ILE A 120 9.39 -14.84 0.36
C ILE A 120 10.72 -14.10 0.18
N SER A 121 10.68 -12.77 0.10
CA SER A 121 11.88 -11.94 -0.03
C SER A 121 12.83 -12.15 1.15
N LEU A 122 12.30 -12.21 2.39
CA LEU A 122 13.09 -12.52 3.58
C LEU A 122 13.68 -13.94 3.55
N LEU A 123 12.95 -14.92 3.05
CA LEU A 123 13.46 -16.30 2.94
C LEU A 123 14.62 -16.38 1.95
N PHE A 124 14.51 -15.72 0.79
CA PHE A 124 15.61 -15.63 -0.17
C PHE A 124 16.85 -14.98 0.44
N PHE A 125 16.68 -13.96 1.30
CA PHE A 125 17.79 -13.34 2.03
C PHE A 125 18.56 -14.31 2.91
N ILE A 126 17.83 -15.10 3.70
CA ILE A 126 18.43 -15.97 4.71
C ILE A 126 19.24 -17.09 4.06
N ILE A 127 18.88 -17.48 2.83
CA ILE A 127 19.47 -18.59 2.10
C ILE A 127 20.62 -18.12 1.16
N SER A 128 20.64 -16.85 0.75
CA SER A 128 21.67 -16.24 -0.10
C SER A 128 22.91 -15.84 0.67
#